data_AF-A0A946L0R9-F1
#
_entry.id   AF-A0A946L0R9-F1
#
_cell.length_a   1.000
_cell.length_b   1.000
_cell.length_c   1.000
_cell.angle_alpha   90.00
_cell.angle_beta   90.00
_cell.angle_gamma   90.00
#
_symmetry.space_group_name_H-M   'P 1'
#
loop_
_entity.id
_entity.type
_entity.pdbx_description
1 polymer ?
#
loop_
_entity_poly.entity_id
_entity_poly.type
_entity_poly.pdbx_seq_one_letter_code
_entity_poly.pdbx_strand_id
1 'polypeptide(L)'
;MTTPATNPFPLRQVLPVVAITALLMLSVSSSIEWYSANVSLPRYCADPQQALHYLESNLRDQRPAGDAPRKPYLIAAKLLFLVPRTSEESIPDYLDRVELKLLEHCR
;
A
#
# COMPACT_ATOMS: atom_id res chain seq x y z
N MET A 1 15.23 2.93 52.97
CA MET A 1 13.98 2.18 52.72
C MET A 1 13.60 2.40 51.27
N THR A 2 13.89 1.44 50.39
CA THR A 2 13.50 1.48 48.98
C THR A 2 12.19 0.72 48.82
N THR A 3 11.11 1.43 48.49
CA THR A 3 9.81 0.82 48.16
C THR A 3 9.94 0.01 46.86
N PRO A 4 9.50 -1.26 46.83
CA PRO A 4 9.53 -2.03 45.59
C PRO A 4 8.55 -1.42 44.59
N ALA A 5 9.05 -1.09 43.39
CA ALA A 5 8.24 -0.60 42.29
C ALA A 5 7.22 -1.68 41.91
N THR A 6 5.97 -1.47 42.30
CA THR A 6 4.86 -2.36 41.95
C THR A 6 4.52 -2.07 40.50
N ASN A 7 4.87 -2.99 39.59
CA ASN A 7 4.49 -2.87 38.19
C ASN A 7 2.96 -2.82 38.11
N PRO A 8 2.35 -1.71 37.67
CA PRO A 8 0.89 -1.55 37.67
C PRO A 8 0.18 -2.49 36.70
N PHE A 9 0.93 -3.11 35.79
CA PHE A 9 0.44 -4.06 34.79
C PHE A 9 1.26 -5.36 34.87
N PRO A 10 0.76 -6.42 35.53
CA PRO A 10 1.47 -7.67 35.60
C PRO A 10 1.54 -8.28 34.19
N LEU A 11 2.73 -8.70 33.76
CA LEU A 11 3.02 -9.17 32.40
C LEU A 11 1.98 -10.19 31.89
N ARG A 12 1.51 -11.08 32.78
CA ARG A 12 0.50 -12.12 32.49
C ARG A 12 -0.87 -11.57 32.07
N GLN A 13 -1.25 -10.36 32.50
CA GLN A 13 -2.50 -9.70 32.11
C GLN A 13 -2.35 -8.90 30.80
N VAL A 14 -1.17 -8.33 30.53
CA VAL A 14 -0.94 -7.50 29.32
C VAL A 14 -0.60 -8.35 28.11
N LEU A 15 0.09 -9.48 28.31
CA LEU A 15 0.50 -10.40 27.26
C LEU A 15 -0.66 -10.82 26.32
N PRO A 16 -1.84 -11.25 26.81
CA PRO A 16 -2.94 -11.61 25.92
C PRO A 16 -3.48 -10.41 25.13
N VAL A 17 -3.54 -9.21 25.73
CA VAL A 17 -4.02 -8.00 25.03
C VAL A 17 -3.05 -7.62 23.92
N VAL A 18 -1.74 -7.62 24.19
CA VAL A 18 -0.69 -7.39 23.20
C VAL A 18 -0.75 -8.45 22.10
N ALA A 19 -0.87 -9.73 22.45
CA ALA A 19 -0.96 -10.82 21.49
C ALA A 19 -2.20 -10.70 20.58
N ILE A 20 -3.37 -10.40 21.14
CA ILE A 20 -4.61 -10.18 20.37
C ILE A 20 -4.45 -8.98 19.44
N THR A 21 -3.89 -7.88 19.93
CA THR A 21 -3.71 -6.67 19.13
C THR A 21 -2.74 -6.92 17.98
N ALA A 22 -1.62 -7.60 18.25
CA ALA A 22 -0.65 -8.01 17.24
C ALA A 22 -1.28 -8.96 16.21
N LEU A 23 -2.09 -9.93 16.67
CA LEU A 23 -2.80 -10.87 15.79
C LEU A 23 -3.80 -10.14 14.88
N LEU A 24 -4.55 -9.18 15.42
CA LEU A 24 -5.49 -8.37 14.65
C LEU A 24 -4.75 -7.54 13.59
N MET A 25 -3.66 -6.87 13.97
CA MET A 25 -2.85 -6.12 13.01
C MET A 25 -2.27 -7.02 11.93
N LEU A 26 -1.76 -8.20 12.29
CA LEU A 26 -1.23 -9.17 11.33
C LEU A 26 -2.32 -9.66 10.37
N SER A 27 -3.52 -9.96 10.89
CA SER A 27 -4.66 -10.39 10.09
C SER A 27 -5.11 -9.31 9.10
N VAL A 28 -5.16 -8.05 9.54
CA VAL A 28 -5.48 -6.91 8.66
C VAL A 28 -4.41 -6.75 7.58
N SER A 29 -3.12 -6.76 7.94
CA SER A 29 -2.02 -6.64 6.96
C SER A 29 -2.07 -7.75 5.91
N SER A 30 -2.27 -9.00 6.33
CA SER A 30 -2.40 -10.14 5.42
C SER A 30 -3.64 -10.02 4.51
N SER A 31 -4.77 -9.54 5.06
CA SER A 31 -5.99 -9.32 4.29
C SER A 31 -5.85 -8.22 3.25
N ILE A 32 -5.10 -7.15 3.57
CA ILE A 32 -4.81 -6.06 2.63
C ILE A 32 -3.97 -6.58 1.46
N GLU A 33 -2.95 -7.39 1.74
CA GLU A 33 -2.11 -7.98 0.71
C GLU A 33 -2.93 -8.90 -0.22
N TRP A 34 -3.76 -9.77 0.36
CA TRP A 34 -4.68 -10.61 -0.43
C TRP A 34 -5.67 -9.79 -1.26
N TYR A 35 -6.29 -8.75 -0.69
CA TYR A 35 -7.23 -7.89 -1.41
C TYR A 35 -6.54 -7.10 -2.52
N SER A 36 -5.32 -6.64 -2.27
CA SER A 36 -4.50 -5.94 -3.26
C SER A 36 -4.20 -6.82 -4.46
N ALA A 37 -3.79 -8.06 -4.20
CA ALA A 37 -3.54 -9.07 -5.21
C ALA A 37 -4.83 -9.49 -5.93
N ASN A 38 -5.86 -9.92 -5.23
CA ASN A 38 -6.95 -10.64 -5.88
C ASN A 38 -8.11 -9.77 -6.34
N VAL A 39 -8.20 -8.51 -5.88
CA VAL A 39 -9.35 -7.64 -6.18
C VAL A 39 -8.93 -6.34 -6.87
N SER A 40 -7.90 -5.65 -6.38
CA SER A 40 -7.54 -4.33 -6.91
C SER A 40 -6.67 -4.39 -8.16
N LEU A 41 -5.62 -5.22 -8.17
CA LEU A 41 -4.71 -5.40 -9.31
C LEU A 41 -5.38 -5.96 -10.58
N PRO A 42 -6.26 -6.99 -10.51
CA PRO A 42 -6.89 -7.56 -11.70
C PRO A 42 -7.73 -6.56 -12.49
N ARG A 43 -8.20 -5.49 -11.83
CA ARG A 43 -8.93 -4.41 -12.49
C ARG A 43 -8.12 -3.68 -13.55
N TYR A 44 -6.80 -3.65 -13.40
CA TYR A 44 -5.89 -3.00 -14.34
C TYR A 44 -5.47 -3.92 -15.49
N CYS A 45 -5.78 -5.22 -15.42
CA CYS A 45 -5.47 -6.17 -16.49
C CYS A 45 -6.29 -5.96 -17.77
N ALA A 46 -7.42 -5.26 -17.68
CA ALA A 46 -8.23 -4.91 -18.85
C ALA A 46 -7.52 -3.88 -19.76
N ASP A 47 -6.78 -2.94 -19.17
CA ASP A 47 -6.02 -1.91 -19.89
C ASP A 47 -4.84 -1.41 -19.03
N PRO A 48 -3.72 -2.17 -18.98
CA PRO A 48 -2.58 -1.85 -18.12
C PRO A 48 -1.84 -0.59 -18.60
N GLN A 49 -1.81 -0.36 -19.91
CA GLN A 49 -1.13 0.80 -20.51
C GLN A 49 -1.82 2.12 -20.16
N GLN A 50 -3.16 2.15 -20.16
CA GLN A 50 -3.89 3.33 -19.70
C GLN A 50 -3.64 3.61 -18.22
N ALA A 51 -3.54 2.58 -17.38
CA ALA A 51 -3.25 2.74 -15.96
C ALA A 51 -1.84 3.30 -15.72
N LEU A 52 -0.83 2.81 -16.46
CA LEU A 52 0.54 3.33 -16.44
C LEU A 52 0.61 4.79 -16.94
N HIS A 53 -0.14 5.14 -17.98
CA HIS A 53 -0.21 6.51 -18.47
C HIS A 53 -0.78 7.47 -17.41
N TYR A 54 -1.83 7.06 -16.69
CA TYR A 54 -2.35 7.84 -15.56
C TYR A 54 -1.34 7.96 -14.43
N LEU A 55 -0.59 6.91 -14.12
CA LEU A 55 0.47 6.95 -13.13
C LEU A 55 1.60 7.91 -13.53
N GLU A 56 2.09 7.81 -14.77
CA GLU A 56 3.13 8.70 -15.29
C GLU A 56 2.70 10.17 -15.26
N SER A 57 1.50 10.46 -15.78
CA SER A 57 0.98 11.83 -15.78
C SER A 57 0.90 12.40 -14.36
N ASN A 58 0.46 11.59 -13.39
CA ASN A 58 0.35 12.00 -11.99
C ASN A 58 1.71 12.30 -11.35
N LEU A 59 2.73 11.49 -11.64
CA LEU A 59 4.09 11.66 -11.11
C LEU A 59 4.79 12.91 -11.67
N ARG A 60 4.43 13.33 -12.88
CA ARG A 60 5.02 14.49 -13.55
C ARG A 60 4.24 15.79 -13.30
N ASP A 61 2.96 15.70 -12.95
CA ASP A 61 2.11 16.86 -12.73
C ASP A 61 2.32 17.47 -11.33
N GLN A 62 2.45 18.80 -11.28
CA GLN A 62 2.59 19.56 -10.04
C GLN A 62 1.24 19.71 -9.31
N ARG A 63 0.11 19.53 -10.01
CA ARG A 63 -1.24 19.59 -9.43
C ARG A 63 -2.11 18.41 -9.92
N PRO A 64 -1.79 17.19 -9.47
CA PRO A 64 -2.37 15.97 -10.03
C PRO A 64 -3.90 15.81 -9.81
N ALA A 65 -4.53 16.68 -9.02
CA ALA A 65 -5.96 16.65 -8.70
C ALA A 65 -6.65 18.02 -8.82
N GLY A 66 -6.17 18.91 -9.71
CA GLY A 66 -6.78 20.24 -9.96
C GLY A 66 -8.23 20.19 -10.48
N ASP A 67 -8.51 20.77 -11.66
CA ASP A 67 -9.86 20.76 -12.25
C ASP A 67 -10.15 19.50 -13.10
N ALA A 68 -9.20 18.56 -13.16
CA ALA A 68 -9.30 17.33 -13.92
C ALA A 68 -10.28 16.32 -13.27
N PRO A 69 -10.87 15.40 -14.06
CA PRO A 69 -11.69 14.32 -13.51
C PRO A 69 -10.89 13.54 -12.44
N ARG A 70 -11.52 13.20 -11.32
CA ARG A 70 -10.83 12.55 -10.17
C ARG A 70 -10.34 11.13 -10.46
N LYS A 71 -10.89 10.46 -11.48
CA LYS A 71 -10.69 9.04 -11.74
C LYS A 71 -9.22 8.68 -12.06
N PRO A 72 -8.49 9.38 -12.97
CA PRO A 72 -7.07 9.13 -13.22
C PRO A 72 -6.20 9.29 -11.97
N TYR A 73 -6.47 10.31 -11.16
CA TYR A 73 -5.76 10.53 -9.89
C TYR A 73 -5.93 9.35 -8.93
N LEU A 74 -7.18 8.88 -8.77
CA LEU A 74 -7.46 7.73 -7.90
C LEU A 74 -6.80 6.44 -8.39
N ILE A 75 -6.64 6.26 -9.70
CA ILE A 75 -5.94 5.12 -10.29
C ILE A 75 -4.45 5.22 -9.96
N ALA A 76 -3.83 6.37 -10.24
CA ALA A 76 -2.42 6.61 -9.94
C ALA A 76 -2.10 6.45 -8.45
N ALA A 77 -2.91 7.05 -7.57
CA ALA A 77 -2.76 6.92 -6.12
C ALA A 77 -2.88 5.48 -5.63
N LYS A 78 -3.81 4.70 -6.21
CA LYS A 78 -3.93 3.27 -5.92
C LYS A 78 -2.70 2.51 -6.36
N LEU A 79 -2.19 2.73 -7.58
CA LEU A 79 -0.97 2.07 -8.06
C LEU A 79 0.24 2.42 -7.20
N LEU A 80 0.38 3.68 -6.80
CA LEU A 80 1.43 4.15 -5.89
C LEU A 80 1.33 3.48 -4.51
N PHE A 81 0.11 3.26 -4.00
CA PHE A 81 -0.10 2.54 -2.74
C PHE A 81 0.22 1.04 -2.87
N LEU A 82 -0.19 0.40 -3.97
CA LEU A 82 0.01 -1.03 -4.21
C LEU A 82 1.48 -1.37 -4.53
N VAL A 83 2.16 -0.45 -5.20
CA VAL A 83 3.56 -0.57 -5.60
C VAL A 83 4.26 0.73 -5.21
N PRO A 84 4.74 0.86 -3.96
CA PRO A 84 5.39 2.08 -3.51
C PRO A 84 6.66 2.37 -4.30
N ARG A 85 6.86 3.65 -4.64
CA ARG A 85 8.12 4.16 -5.22
C ARG A 85 9.11 4.47 -4.08
N THR A 86 10.39 4.17 -4.29
CA THR A 86 11.44 4.58 -3.32
C THR A 86 11.97 5.98 -3.66
N SER A 87 12.59 6.65 -2.68
CA SER A 87 13.06 8.04 -2.86
C SER A 87 14.19 8.20 -3.89
N GLU A 88 14.97 7.14 -4.10
CA GLU A 88 16.13 7.13 -5.01
C GLU A 88 15.80 6.59 -6.40
N GLU A 89 14.64 5.94 -6.54
CA GLU A 89 14.20 5.33 -7.79
C GLU A 89 13.74 6.40 -8.78
N SER A 90 14.27 6.34 -10.01
CA SER A 90 13.85 7.26 -11.07
C SER A 90 12.41 6.97 -11.51
N ILE A 91 11.74 7.96 -12.11
CA ILE A 91 10.39 7.75 -12.66
C ILE A 91 10.36 6.62 -13.71
N PRO A 92 11.26 6.54 -14.70
CA PRO A 92 11.22 5.44 -15.67
C PRO A 92 11.45 4.07 -15.01
N ASP A 93 12.43 3.93 -14.11
CA ASP A 93 12.67 2.65 -13.41
C ASP A 93 11.45 2.20 -12.59
N TYR A 94 10.76 3.17 -11.98
CA TYR A 94 9.53 2.92 -11.24
C TYR A 94 8.40 2.43 -12.15
N LEU A 95 8.19 3.07 -13.29
CA LEU A 95 7.15 2.69 -14.25
C LEU A 95 7.40 1.29 -14.82
N ASP A 96 8.65 0.97 -15.17
CA ASP A 96 9.04 -0.37 -15.65
C ASP A 96 8.75 -1.45 -14.60
N ARG A 97 9.04 -1.18 -13.32
CA ARG A 97 8.74 -2.11 -12.22
C ARG A 97 7.24 -2.30 -12.01
N VAL A 98 6.45 -1.23 -12.12
CA VAL A 98 4.98 -1.31 -12.01
C VAL A 98 4.42 -2.09 -13.20
N GLU A 99 4.92 -1.86 -14.41
CA GLU A 99 4.53 -2.62 -15.60
C GLU A 99 4.82 -4.11 -15.43
N LEU A 100 6.04 -4.47 -15.01
CA LEU A 100 6.41 -5.87 -14.76
C LEU A 100 5.46 -6.52 -13.74
N LYS A 101 5.15 -5.81 -12.65
CA LYS A 101 4.28 -6.32 -11.59
C LYS A 101 2.83 -6.46 -12.04
N LEU A 102 2.35 -5.59 -12.92
CA LEU A 102 1.05 -5.75 -13.57
C LEU A 102 1.05 -6.96 -14.51
N LEU A 103 2.09 -7.13 -15.33
CA LEU A 103 2.21 -8.26 -16.27
C LEU A 103 2.31 -9.62 -15.56
N GLU A 104 3.04 -9.71 -14.45
CA GLU A 104 3.10 -10.89 -13.60
C GLU A 104 1.73 -11.27 -13.03
N HIS A 105 0.92 -10.26 -12.71
CA HIS A 105 -0.38 -10.44 -12.06
C HIS A 105 -1.54 -10.68 -13.03
N CYS A 106 -1.39 -10.24 -14.28
CA CYS A 106 -2.39 -10.37 -15.34
C CYS A 106 -2.22 -11.63 -16.19
N ARG A 107 -1.17 -12.41 -15.94
CA ARG A 107 -0.93 -13.73 -16.54
C ARG A 107 -1.58 -14.83 -15.73
#